data_AF-A0AAW2MQH4-F1
#
_entry.id   AF-A0AAW2MQH4-F1
#
_cell.length_a   1.000
_cell.length_b   1.000
_cell.length_c   1.000
_cell.angle_alpha   90.00
_cell.angle_beta   90.00
_cell.angle_gamma   90.00
#
_symmetry.space_group_name_H-M   'P 1'
#
loop_
_entity.id
_entity.type
_entity.pdbx_description
1 polymer ?
#
loop_
_entity_poly.entity_id
_entity_poly.type
_entity_poly.pdbx_seq_one_letter_code
_entity_poly.pdbx_strand_id
1 'polypeptide(L)'
;MEDIDNVLGGGKNTPPKDFVCPITTHVFDDPVTLETGQTYERKAIQEWIDRGNSTCPITRQKLSSTQLPKTNYVLKRLIASWQEQNQDQLLASSK
;
A
#
# COMPACT_ATOMS: atom_id res chain seq x y z
N MET A 1 -23.26 19.28 -7.37
CA MET A 1 -21.87 18.85 -7.59
C MET A 1 -21.28 18.80 -6.21
N GLU A 2 -21.19 17.61 -5.63
CA GLU A 2 -20.60 17.44 -4.31
C GLU A 2 -19.10 17.64 -4.46
N ASP A 3 -18.63 18.82 -4.07
CA ASP A 3 -17.22 19.05 -3.79
C ASP A 3 -16.90 18.22 -2.55
N ILE A 4 -16.53 16.96 -2.77
CA ILE A 4 -16.08 16.02 -1.76
C ILE A 4 -14.76 16.50 -1.18
N ASP A 5 -14.88 17.42 -0.23
CA ASP A 5 -14.13 17.46 1.01
C ASP A 5 -12.65 17.11 0.85
N ASN A 6 -11.90 18.18 0.59
CA ASN A 6 -10.56 18.48 1.09
C ASN A 6 -10.45 18.36 2.64
N VAL A 7 -11.08 17.36 3.24
CA VAL A 7 -11.09 17.08 4.67
C VAL A 7 -10.14 15.91 4.89
N LEU A 8 -8.84 16.20 4.91
CA LEU A 8 -7.88 15.68 5.90
C LEU A 8 -6.61 16.54 5.85
N GLY A 9 -6.68 17.70 6.49
CA GLY A 9 -5.49 18.33 7.08
C GLY A 9 -4.97 17.47 8.24
N GLY A 10 -4.37 16.32 7.92
CA GLY A 10 -3.65 15.46 8.86
C GLY A 10 -2.15 15.76 8.77
N GLY A 11 -1.46 15.79 9.91
CA GLY A 11 -0.09 16.31 10.06
C GLY A 11 0.90 15.95 8.95
N LYS A 12 1.84 16.86 8.68
CA LYS A 12 2.83 16.91 7.59
C LYS A 12 3.72 15.66 7.35
N ASN A 13 3.41 14.50 7.92
CA ASN A 13 4.18 13.25 7.84
C ASN A 13 3.31 11.98 7.63
N THR A 14 1.99 12.07 7.41
CA THR A 14 1.16 10.87 7.25
C THR A 14 1.19 10.33 5.81
N PRO A 15 1.45 9.02 5.60
CA PRO A 15 1.44 8.45 4.26
C PRO A 15 0.06 8.52 3.60
N PRO A 16 -0.02 8.81 2.28
CA PRO A 16 -1.23 8.60 1.50
C PRO A 16 -1.80 7.20 1.71
N LYS A 17 -3.12 7.08 1.77
CA LYS A 17 -3.81 5.79 2.01
C LYS A 17 -3.42 4.74 0.96
N ASP A 18 -3.20 5.16 -0.29
CA ASP A 18 -2.80 4.29 -1.40
C ASP A 18 -1.40 3.68 -1.23
N PHE A 19 -0.59 4.21 -0.30
CA PHE A 19 0.74 3.71 0.00
C PHE A 19 0.75 2.73 1.17
N VAL A 20 -0.39 2.50 1.81
CA VAL A 20 -0.52 1.69 3.02
C VAL A 20 -1.15 0.34 2.71
N CYS A 21 -0.54 -0.73 3.21
CA CYS A 21 -1.09 -2.07 3.09
C CYS A 21 -2.34 -2.22 3.97
N PRO A 22 -3.46 -2.72 3.42
CA PRO A 22 -4.70 -2.91 4.19
C PRO A 22 -4.61 -4.05 5.23
N ILE A 23 -3.63 -4.96 5.13
CA ILE A 23 -3.41 -6.02 6.13
C ILE A 23 -2.48 -5.53 7.23
N THR A 24 -1.31 -5.02 6.86
CA THR A 24 -0.29 -4.64 7.87
C THR A 24 -0.55 -3.26 8.46
N THR A 25 -1.33 -2.41 7.80
CA THR A 25 -1.54 -0.99 8.14
C THR A 25 -0.27 -0.13 8.08
N HIS A 26 0.78 -0.63 7.43
CA HIS A 26 2.06 0.07 7.24
C HIS A 26 2.27 0.43 5.76
N VAL A 27 3.17 1.39 5.50
CA VAL A 27 3.61 1.72 4.13
C VAL A 27 4.21 0.47 3.47
N PHE A 28 3.90 0.24 2.19
CA PHE A 28 4.44 -0.90 1.45
C PHE A 28 5.97 -0.82 1.32
N ASP A 29 6.65 -1.93 1.61
CA ASP A 29 8.04 -2.18 1.21
C ASP A 29 8.09 -3.00 -0.10
N ASP A 30 7.26 -4.04 -0.18
CA ASP A 30 7.15 -4.90 -1.35
C ASP A 30 5.69 -5.06 -1.80
N PRO A 31 5.12 -4.04 -2.46
CA PRO A 31 3.72 -4.06 -2.88
C PRO A 31 3.47 -5.11 -3.96
N VAL A 32 2.49 -5.99 -3.77
CA VAL A 32 2.04 -7.00 -4.74
C VAL A 32 0.57 -6.77 -5.06
N THR A 33 0.27 -6.55 -6.33
CA THR A 33 -1.10 -6.37 -6.81
C THR A 33 -1.66 -7.70 -7.30
N LEU A 34 -2.75 -8.16 -6.69
CA LEU A 34 -3.45 -9.38 -7.11
C LEU A 34 -4.27 -9.14 -8.38
N GLU A 35 -4.73 -10.21 -9.03
CA GLU A 35 -5.61 -10.14 -10.22
C GLU A 35 -6.94 -9.40 -9.95
N THR A 36 -7.32 -9.29 -8.68
CA THR A 36 -8.49 -8.52 -8.21
C THR A 36 -8.26 -7.00 -8.17
N GLY A 37 -7.05 -6.53 -8.53
CA GLY A 37 -6.64 -5.12 -8.50
C GLY A 37 -6.23 -4.61 -7.11
N GLN A 38 -6.42 -5.40 -6.05
CA GLN A 38 -6.01 -5.01 -4.69
C GLN A 38 -4.51 -5.25 -4.46
N THR A 39 -3.87 -4.34 -3.73
CA THR A 39 -2.43 -4.39 -3.44
C THR A 39 -2.15 -4.67 -1.97
N TYR A 40 -1.21 -5.57 -1.71
CA TYR A 40 -0.83 -6.02 -0.37
C TYR A 40 0.69 -6.06 -0.21
N GLU A 41 1.16 -6.00 1.03
CA GLU A 41 2.56 -6.27 1.35
C GLU A 41 2.84 -7.75 1.08
N ARG A 42 3.94 -8.08 0.38
CA ARG A 42 4.24 -9.45 -0.07
C ARG A 42 4.16 -10.45 1.06
N LYS A 43 4.83 -10.17 2.18
CA LYS A 43 4.88 -11.08 3.33
C LYS A 43 3.48 -11.34 3.89
N ALA A 44 2.67 -10.30 4.02
CA ALA A 44 1.34 -10.40 4.60
C ALA A 44 0.38 -11.21 3.73
N ILE A 45 0.38 -11.00 2.41
CA ILE A 45 -0.47 -11.78 1.51
C ILE A 45 0.05 -13.21 1.29
N GLN A 46 1.37 -13.42 1.38
CA GLN A 46 1.95 -14.76 1.36
C GLN A 46 1.48 -15.56 2.59
N GLU A 47 1.59 -14.99 3.79
CA GLU A 47 1.12 -15.64 5.02
C GLU A 47 -0.37 -15.95 4.99
N TRP A 48 -1.19 -15.06 4.39
CA TRP A 48 -2.61 -15.31 4.19
C TRP A 48 -2.85 -16.57 3.34
N ILE A 49 -2.12 -16.71 2.23
CA ILE A 49 -2.19 -17.87 1.34
C ILE A 49 -1.66 -19.14 2.03
N ASP A 50 -0.53 -19.03 2.75
CA ASP A 50 0.12 -20.14 3.44
C ASP A 50 -0.76 -20.72 4.57
N ARG A 51 -1.66 -19.91 5.13
CA ARG A 51 -2.71 -20.36 6.08
C ARG A 51 -3.85 -21.13 5.41
N GLY A 52 -3.76 -21.38 4.10
CA GLY A 52 -4.75 -22.12 3.31
C GLY A 52 -5.86 -21.26 2.71
N ASN A 53 -5.76 -19.92 2.79
CA ASN A 53 -6.76 -19.06 2.17
C ASN A 53 -6.51 -18.95 0.65
N SER A 54 -7.58 -19.07 -0.13
CA SER A 54 -7.53 -18.97 -1.60
C SER A 54 -8.36 -17.81 -2.14
N THR A 55 -8.57 -16.76 -1.34
CA THR A 55 -9.41 -15.61 -1.69
C THR A 55 -8.68 -14.31 -1.42
N CYS A 56 -9.01 -13.26 -2.18
CA CYS A 56 -8.58 -11.90 -1.87
C CYS A 56 -9.15 -11.44 -0.50
N PRO A 57 -8.33 -10.93 0.44
CA PRO A 57 -8.79 -10.51 1.76
C PRO A 57 -9.93 -9.49 1.76
N ILE A 58 -9.91 -8.54 0.81
CA ILE A 58 -10.92 -7.48 0.71
C ILE A 58 -12.10 -7.91 -0.17
N THR A 59 -11.86 -8.23 -1.44
CA THR A 59 -12.96 -8.49 -2.39
C THR A 59 -13.61 -9.85 -2.20
N ARG A 60 -12.96 -10.75 -1.44
CA ARG A 60 -13.34 -12.16 -1.24
C ARG A 60 -13.46 -12.98 -2.52
N GLN A 61 -13.01 -12.45 -3.65
CA GLN A 61 -12.95 -13.18 -4.91
C GLN A 61 -11.89 -14.28 -4.80
N LYS A 62 -12.18 -15.44 -5.38
CA LYS A 62 -11.25 -16.58 -5.41
C LYS A 62 -10.04 -16.23 -6.28
N LEU A 63 -8.85 -16.55 -5.77
CA LEU A 63 -7.61 -16.38 -6.51
C LEU A 63 -7.43 -17.56 -7.47
N SER A 64 -7.05 -17.28 -8.71
CA SER A 64 -6.75 -18.26 -9.75
C SER A 64 -5.43 -19.01 -9.48
N SER A 65 -4.49 -18.36 -8.80
CA SER A 65 -3.19 -18.91 -8.43
C SER A 65 -2.81 -18.48 -7.00
N THR A 66 -2.11 -19.37 -6.30
CA THR A 66 -1.47 -19.09 -5.00
C THR A 66 -0.08 -18.49 -5.17
N GLN A 67 0.45 -18.46 -6.40
CA GLN A 67 1.72 -17.81 -6.68
C GLN A 67 1.52 -16.30 -6.75
N LEU A 68 2.22 -15.56 -5.89
CA LEU A 68 2.17 -14.11 -5.89
C LEU A 68 2.80 -13.52 -7.15
N PRO A 69 2.17 -12.51 -7.76
CA PRO A 69 2.78 -11.74 -8.84
C PRO A 69 4.10 -11.07 -8.43
N LYS A 70 4.80 -10.56 -9.45
CA LYS A 70 5.94 -9.66 -9.23
C LYS A 70 5.46 -8.38 -8.54
N THR A 71 6.40 -7.74 -7.86
CA THR A 71 6.21 -6.45 -7.20
C THR A 71 5.63 -5.40 -8.15
N ASN A 72 4.72 -4.57 -7.63
CA ASN A 72 4.27 -3.37 -8.29
C ASN A 72 5.35 -2.27 -8.20
N TYR A 73 6.28 -2.30 -9.15
CA TYR A 73 7.39 -1.35 -9.20
C TYR A 73 6.96 0.10 -9.40
N VAL A 74 5.79 0.35 -10.01
CA VAL A 74 5.27 1.71 -10.16
C VAL A 74 4.94 2.26 -8.77
N LEU A 75 4.15 1.54 -7.98
CA LEU A 75 3.79 1.94 -6.62
C LEU A 75 5.04 2.07 -5.74
N LYS A 76 5.98 1.11 -5.83
CA LYS A 76 7.24 1.18 -5.08
C LYS A 76 8.05 2.44 -5.38
N ARG A 77 8.12 2.88 -6.64
CA ARG A 77 8.78 4.14 -7.02
C ARG A 77 8.04 5.38 -6.50
N LEU A 78 6.71 5.38 -6.54
CA LEU A 78 5.91 6.50 -6.03
C LEU A 78 6.10 6.67 -4.51
N ILE A 79 6.12 5.56 -3.78
CA ILE A 79 6.40 5.55 -2.33
C ILE A 79 7.79 6.08 -2.04
N ALA A 80 8.82 5.62 -2.78
CA ALA A 80 10.18 6.11 -2.60
C ALA A 80 10.29 7.63 -2.82
N SER A 81 9.70 8.14 -3.90
CA SER A 81 9.70 9.59 -4.16
C SER A 81 8.96 10.38 -3.08
N TRP A 82 7.86 9.85 -2.55
CA TRP A 82 7.18 10.45 -1.40
C TRP A 82 8.07 10.44 -0.15
N GLN A 83 8.73 9.33 0.17
CA GLN A 83 9.62 9.24 1.34
C GLN A 83 10.76 10.26 1.28
N GLU A 84 11.40 10.42 0.12
CA GLU A 84 12.46 11.42 -0.10
C GLU A 84 11.96 12.85 0.19
N GLN A 85 10.81 13.23 -0.38
CA GLN A 85 10.23 14.56 -0.19
C GLN A 85 9.83 14.85 1.27
N ASN A 86 9.41 13.82 2.02
CA ASN A 86 9.05 13.96 3.43
C ASN A 86 10.29 14.04 4.32
N GLN A 87 11.36 13.32 3.97
CA GLN A 87 12.64 13.37 4.68
C GLN A 87 13.30 14.74 4.53
N ASP A 88 13.29 15.31 3.33
CA ASP A 88 13.84 16.65 3.07
C ASP A 88 13.08 17.75 3.84
N GLN A 89 11.76 17.62 4.00
CA GLN A 89 10.93 18.55 4.77
C GLN A 89 11.21 18.51 6.28
N LEU A 90 11.51 17.33 6.83
CA LEU A 90 11.89 17.19 8.25
C LEU A 90 13.25 17.84 8.53
N LEU A 91 14.20 17.70 7.62
CA LEU A 91 15.52 18.33 7.71
C LEU A 91 15.43 19.86 7.50
N ALA A 92 14.57 20.33 6.59
CA ALA A 92 14.36 21.75 6.34
C ALA A 92 13.62 22.47 7.48
N SER A 93 12.73 21.78 8.20
CA SER A 93 11.99 22.33 9.35
C SER A 93 12.82 22.41 10.64
N SER A 94 14.03 21.86 10.64
CA SER A 94 14.95 21.84 11.79
C SER A 94 16.05 22.92 11.69
N LYS A 95 15.91 23.88 10.77
CA LYS A 95 16.83 25.02 10.57
C LYS A 95 16.18 26.35 10.88
#